data_AF-A0A9Q2L2A7-F1
#
_entry.id   AF-A0A9Q2L2A7-F1
#
_cell.length_a   1.000
_cell.length_b   1.000
_cell.length_c   1.000
_cell.angle_alpha   90.00
_cell.angle_beta   90.00
_cell.angle_gamma   90.00
#
_symmetry.space_group_name_H-M   'P 1'
#
loop_
_entity.id
_entity.type
_entity.pdbx_description
1 polymer ?
#
loop_
_entity_poly.entity_id
_entity_poly.type
_entity_poly.pdbx_seq_one_letter_code
_entity_poly.pdbx_strand_id
1 'polypeptide(L)'
;PQKVITDQAPSTKVAMAKVIKAFKLKSDCHCTSKYLNNLIEQDHRHIKVRKKRYQSINTAKNTLKGIECIYALYKKNRRSLQIYGFSPCHEISIMLAS
;
A
#
# COMPACT_ATOMS: atom_id res chain seq x y z
N PRO A 1 7.26 -7.83 -7.07
CA PRO A 1 7.21 -8.32 -5.67
C PRO A 1 7.48 -9.82 -5.67
N GLN A 2 8.31 -10.35 -4.76
CA GLN A 2 8.61 -11.79 -4.72
C GLN A 2 7.47 -12.61 -4.08
N LYS A 3 6.70 -12.01 -3.17
CA LYS A 3 5.53 -12.62 -2.51
C LYS A 3 4.37 -11.64 -2.38
N VAL A 4 3.16 -12.14 -2.47
CA VAL A 4 1.88 -11.44 -2.28
C VAL A 4 1.25 -11.95 -0.99
N ILE A 5 0.85 -11.01 -0.13
CA ILE A 5 0.17 -11.30 1.13
C ILE A 5 -1.29 -10.91 0.96
N THR A 6 -2.21 -11.80 1.31
CA THR A 6 -3.65 -11.49 1.33
C THR A 6 -4.24 -11.84 2.68
N ASP A 7 -5.43 -11.29 2.95
CA ASP A 7 -6.27 -11.74 4.04
C ASP A 7 -6.73 -13.20 3.85
N GLN A 8 -7.38 -13.76 4.86
CA GLN A 8 -7.89 -15.14 4.84
C GLN A 8 -9.32 -15.25 4.30
N ALA A 9 -9.79 -14.27 3.52
CA ALA A 9 -11.12 -14.32 2.94
C ALA A 9 -11.25 -15.45 1.89
N PRO A 10 -12.40 -16.13 1.80
CA PRO A 10 -12.62 -17.17 0.78
C PRO A 10 -12.48 -16.64 -0.65
N SER A 11 -12.90 -15.39 -0.90
CA SER A 11 -12.82 -14.74 -2.20
C SER A 11 -11.38 -14.50 -2.66
N THR A 12 -10.47 -14.14 -1.74
CA THR A 12 -9.06 -13.88 -2.07
C THR A 12 -8.31 -15.17 -2.39
N LYS A 13 -8.63 -16.28 -1.70
CA LYS A 13 -8.09 -17.61 -2.05
C LYS A 13 -8.42 -18.02 -3.49
N VAL A 14 -9.68 -17.83 -3.91
CA VAL A 14 -10.12 -18.16 -5.28
C VAL A 14 -9.48 -17.24 -6.31
N ALA A 15 -9.43 -15.94 -6.03
CA ALA A 15 -8.80 -14.96 -6.92
C ALA A 15 -7.31 -15.26 -7.12
N MET A 16 -6.57 -15.53 -6.04
CA MET A 16 -5.14 -15.83 -6.10
C MET A 16 -4.85 -17.13 -6.86
N ALA A 17 -5.67 -18.17 -6.70
CA ALA A 17 -5.53 -19.40 -7.47
C ALA A 17 -5.68 -19.14 -8.98
N LYS A 18 -6.63 -18.29 -9.39
CA LYS A 18 -6.81 -17.88 -10.79
C LYS A 18 -5.60 -17.09 -11.30
N VAL A 19 -5.09 -16.14 -10.52
CA VAL A 19 -3.91 -15.32 -10.88
C VAL A 19 -2.66 -16.19 -11.03
N ILE A 20 -2.39 -17.07 -10.06
CA ILE A 20 -1.22 -17.97 -10.11
C ILE A 20 -1.27 -18.85 -11.37
N LYS A 21 -2.45 -19.41 -11.69
CA LYS A 21 -2.64 -20.21 -12.90
C LYS A 21 -2.47 -19.39 -14.18
N ALA A 22 -3.10 -18.23 -14.26
CA ALA A 22 -3.07 -17.38 -15.45
C ALA A 22 -1.67 -16.87 -15.79
N PHE A 23 -0.91 -16.47 -14.76
CA PHE A 23 0.43 -15.89 -14.93
C PHE A 23 1.57 -16.89 -14.70
N LYS A 24 1.26 -18.20 -14.54
CA LYS A 24 2.24 -19.28 -14.29
C LYS A 24 3.22 -18.93 -13.17
N LEU A 25 2.71 -18.32 -12.09
CA LEU A 25 3.53 -17.90 -10.96
C LEU A 25 3.93 -19.11 -10.11
N LYS A 26 5.05 -18.99 -9.39
CA LYS A 26 5.44 -20.02 -8.43
C LYS A 26 4.40 -20.14 -7.32
N SER A 27 4.16 -21.35 -6.82
CA SER A 27 3.19 -21.60 -5.75
C SER A 27 3.55 -20.92 -4.41
N ASP A 28 4.83 -20.62 -4.18
CA ASP A 28 5.36 -19.92 -3.00
C ASP A 28 5.19 -18.39 -3.06
N CYS A 29 4.62 -17.87 -4.16
CA CYS A 29 4.41 -16.44 -4.36
C CYS A 29 3.24 -15.88 -3.53
N HIS A 30 2.47 -16.72 -2.83
CA HIS A 30 1.30 -16.31 -2.05
C HIS A 30 1.39 -16.76 -0.60
N CYS A 31 1.02 -15.87 0.34
CA CYS A 31 0.99 -16.16 1.76
C CYS A 31 -0.30 -15.62 2.40
N THR A 32 -0.88 -16.42 3.30
CA THR A 32 -2.06 -16.10 4.11
C THR A 32 -1.77 -16.30 5.59
N SER A 33 -0.95 -15.42 6.17
CA SER A 33 -0.60 -15.49 7.60
C SER A 33 -1.41 -14.49 8.41
N LYS A 34 -2.02 -14.97 9.50
CA LYS A 34 -2.76 -14.14 10.47
C LYS A 34 -1.93 -12.93 10.93
N TYR A 35 -0.64 -13.12 11.17
CA TYR A 35 0.24 -12.05 11.67
C TYR A 35 0.63 -11.06 10.58
N LEU A 36 0.71 -11.50 9.32
CA LEU A 36 0.98 -10.61 8.19
C LEU A 36 -0.25 -9.77 7.81
N ASN A 37 -1.46 -10.22 8.17
CA ASN A 37 -2.67 -9.41 8.01
C ASN A 37 -2.61 -8.10 8.82
N ASN A 38 -1.88 -8.08 9.94
CA ASN A 38 -1.68 -6.86 10.72
C ASN A 38 -0.96 -5.77 9.91
N LEU A 39 -0.04 -6.15 9.02
CA LEU A 39 0.65 -5.18 8.14
C LEU A 39 -0.32 -4.56 7.13
N ILE A 40 -1.25 -5.36 6.60
CA ILE A 40 -2.31 -4.89 5.69
C ILE A 40 -3.25 -3.94 6.44
N GLU A 41 -3.69 -4.32 7.65
CA GLU A 41 -4.56 -3.48 8.47
C GLU A 41 -3.90 -2.18 8.93
N GLN A 42 -2.59 -2.22 9.21
CA GLN A 42 -1.82 -1.02 9.53
C GLN A 42 -1.76 -0.06 8.35
N ASP A 43 -1.60 -0.57 7.13
CA ASP A 43 -1.59 0.24 5.91
C ASP A 43 -2.95 0.94 5.69
N HIS A 44 -4.05 0.23 5.95
CA HIS A 44 -5.40 0.79 5.83
C HIS A 44 -5.76 1.80 6.91
N ARG A 45 -5.07 1.84 8.07
CA ARG A 45 -5.41 2.73 9.19
C ARG A 45 -5.45 4.20 8.78
N HIS A 46 -4.46 4.66 8.01
CA HIS A 46 -4.37 6.07 7.60
C HIS A 46 -5.45 6.50 6.60
N ILE A 47 -6.02 5.54 5.88
CA ILE A 47 -7.14 5.74 4.97
C ILE A 47 -8.45 5.70 5.78
N LYS A 48 -8.63 4.68 6.62
CA LYS A 48 -9.83 4.49 7.47
C LYS A 48 -10.06 5.64 8.45
N VAL A 49 -9.03 6.29 8.96
CA VAL A 49 -9.17 7.46 9.86
C VAL A 49 -9.80 8.67 9.16
N ARG A 50 -9.62 8.80 7.84
CA ARG A 50 -10.11 9.95 7.06
C ARG A 50 -11.51 9.72 6.47
N LYS A 51 -12.42 9.05 7.20
CA LYS A 51 -13.80 8.80 6.73
C LYS A 51 -14.48 10.13 6.38
N LYS A 52 -14.54 10.44 5.08
CA LYS A 52 -15.24 11.60 4.51
C LYS A 52 -16.24 11.11 3.46
N ARG A 53 -17.39 11.78 3.38
CA ARG A 53 -18.30 11.65 2.24
C ARG A 53 -17.67 12.41 1.07
N TYR A 54 -17.19 11.68 0.07
CA TYR A 54 -16.67 12.29 -1.15
C TYR A 54 -17.84 12.64 -2.08
N GLN A 55 -17.77 13.81 -2.73
CA GLN A 55 -18.79 14.26 -3.67
C GLN A 55 -18.77 13.47 -4.99
N SER A 56 -17.61 12.92 -5.37
CA SER A 56 -17.46 12.11 -6.58
C SER A 56 -16.41 11.01 -6.40
N ILE A 57 -16.48 9.99 -7.25
CA ILE A 57 -15.47 8.91 -7.33
C ILE A 57 -14.09 9.50 -7.67
N ASN A 58 -14.02 10.51 -8.54
CA ASN A 58 -12.76 11.15 -8.92
C ASN A 58 -12.10 11.85 -7.74
N THR A 59 -12.89 12.54 -6.90
CA THR A 59 -12.40 13.19 -5.68
C THR A 59 -11.85 12.16 -4.69
N ALA A 60 -12.55 11.03 -4.50
CA ALA A 60 -12.06 9.94 -3.65
C ALA A 60 -10.75 9.35 -4.19
N LYS A 61 -10.69 9.05 -5.50
CA LYS A 61 -9.52 8.51 -6.18
C LYS A 61 -8.30 9.42 -6.04
N ASN A 62 -8.46 10.72 -6.30
CA ASN A 62 -7.36 11.68 -6.18
C ASN A 62 -6.89 11.83 -4.73
N THR A 63 -7.80 11.79 -3.77
CA THR A 63 -7.45 11.83 -2.34
C THR A 63 -6.63 10.60 -1.93
N LEU A 64 -7.07 9.39 -2.33
CA LEU A 64 -6.35 8.15 -2.05
C LEU A 64 -4.95 8.18 -2.67
N LYS A 65 -4.83 8.60 -3.94
CA LYS A 65 -3.53 8.76 -4.61
C LYS A 65 -2.58 9.70 -3.86
N GLY A 66 -3.07 10.83 -3.36
CA GLY A 66 -2.27 11.76 -2.57
C GLY A 66 -1.75 11.14 -1.27
N ILE A 67 -2.61 10.42 -0.56
CA ILE A 67 -2.23 9.70 0.67
C ILE A 67 -1.19 8.62 0.38
N GLU A 68 -1.41 7.82 -0.67
CA GLU A 68 -0.49 6.77 -1.10
C GLU A 68 0.88 7.35 -1.49
N CYS A 69 0.90 8.46 -2.21
CA CYS A 69 2.11 9.16 -2.63
C CYS A 69 2.95 9.60 -1.41
N ILE A 70 2.35 10.34 -0.47
CA ILE A 70 3.05 10.81 0.73
C ILE A 70 3.57 9.61 1.56
N TYR A 71 2.77 8.55 1.67
CA TYR A 71 3.16 7.38 2.46
C TYR A 71 4.26 6.55 1.78
N ALA A 72 4.30 6.51 0.45
CA ALA A 72 5.40 5.93 -0.30
C ALA A 72 6.71 6.69 -0.06
N LEU A 73 6.66 8.02 -0.05
CA LEU A 73 7.81 8.87 0.29
C LEU A 73 8.28 8.61 1.74
N TYR A 74 7.35 8.56 2.69
CA TYR A 74 7.66 8.23 4.08
C TYR A 74 8.37 6.88 4.22
N LYS A 75 7.85 5.83 3.56
CA LYS A 75 8.46 4.49 3.56
C LYS A 75 9.85 4.49 2.93
N LYS A 76 10.07 5.29 1.88
CA LYS A 76 11.40 5.44 1.22
C LYS A 76 12.40 6.10 2.18
N ASN A 77 12.01 7.22 2.78
CA ASN A 77 12.82 7.96 3.77
C ASN A 77 13.20 7.07 4.98
N ARG A 78 12.26 6.28 5.50
CA ARG A 78 12.50 5.30 6.57
C ARG A 78 13.52 4.22 6.21
N ARG A 79 13.60 3.80 4.94
CA ARG A 79 14.57 2.80 4.47
C ARG A 79 15.95 3.40 4.22
N SER A 80 16.04 4.68 3.89
CA SER A 80 17.30 5.36 3.59
C SER A 80 18.12 5.76 4.83
N LEU A 81 17.72 5.34 6.04
CA LEU A 81 18.40 5.64 7.32
C LEU A 81 18.76 7.13 7.49
N GLN A 82 17.92 8.03 6.97
CA GLN A 82 18.17 9.46 7.11
C GLN A 82 18.08 9.86 8.58
N ILE A 83 19.05 10.67 9.01
CA ILE A 83 19.16 11.25 10.35
C ILE A 83 18.14 12.36 10.62
N TYR A 84 17.55 12.95 9.56
CA TYR A 84 16.56 14.02 9.67
C TYR A 84 15.13 13.47 9.72
N GLY A 85 14.25 14.19 10.39
CA GLY A 85 12.81 13.86 10.45
C GLY A 85 12.14 13.99 9.08
N PHE A 86 11.18 13.10 8.79
CA PHE A 86 10.43 13.14 7.54
C PHE A 86 9.53 14.37 7.44
N SER A 87 9.69 15.14 6.36
CA SER A 87 8.82 16.26 6.00
C SER A 87 8.31 16.09 4.56
N PRO A 88 7.00 15.89 4.34
CA PRO A 88 6.44 15.72 3.00
C PRO A 88 6.76 16.88 2.06
N CYS A 89 6.65 18.13 2.53
CA CYS A 89 6.90 19.30 1.70
C CYS A 89 8.35 19.38 1.25
N HIS A 90 9.29 19.06 2.15
CA HIS A 90 10.71 19.07 1.84
C HIS A 90 11.08 18.00 0.79
N GLU A 91 10.60 16.77 0.98
CA GLU A 91 10.82 15.65 0.06
C GLU A 91 10.23 15.95 -1.33
N ILE A 92 9.03 16.53 -1.39
CA ILE A 92 8.40 16.93 -2.65
C ILE A 92 9.20 18.05 -3.31
N SER A 93 9.64 19.07 -2.56
CA SER A 93 10.46 20.16 -3.11
C SER A 93 11.78 19.66 -3.68
N ILE A 94 12.48 18.73 -3.02
CA ILE A 94 13.69 18.09 -3.55
C ILE A 94 13.40 17.37 -4.86
N MET A 95 12.32 16.59 -4.90
CA MET A 95 11.92 15.86 -6.12
C MET A 95 11.56 16.78 -7.28
N LEU A 96 10.94 17.94 -7.02
CA LEU A 96 10.58 18.91 -8.05
C LEU A 96 11.77 19.76 -8.53
N ALA A 97 12.83 19.85 -7.74
CA ALA A 97 14.06 20.55 -8.08
C ALA A 97 15.09 19.67 -8.81
N SER A 98 14.83 18.36 -8.92
CA SER A 98 15.66 17.36 -9.61
C SER A 98 15.14 17.10 -11.02
#